data_AF-A0A6P1TQE7-F1
#
_entry.id   AF-A0A6P1TQE7-F1
#
_cell.length_a   1.000
_cell.length_b   1.000
_cell.length_c   1.000
_cell.angle_alpha   90.00
_cell.angle_beta   90.00
_cell.angle_gamma   90.00
#
_symmetry.space_group_name_H-M   'P 1'
#
loop_
_entity.id
_entity.type
_entity.pdbx_description
1 polymer ?
#
loop_
_entity_poly.entity_id
_entity_poly.type
_entity_poly.pdbx_seq_one_letter_code
_entity_poly.pdbx_strand_id
1 'polypeptide(L)'
;MGNITSNDIQKLINKMSKSLSYSSVKKIIELLRPCFKHAVLVGVIHKNPCDAVILPRQNSMAVKTKKIDILTDKEVSVIKDITNDVICKKSRKHKHAPVFVLILNTGLRCEEVLALEFSDIDFDKKVLHVSKSVSIIKNRDENDVKIKLK
;
A
#
# COMPACT_ATOMS: atom_id res chain seq x y z
N MET A 1 -36.07 8.44 -12.35
CA MET A 1 -34.69 8.84 -11.99
C MET A 1 -33.94 7.59 -11.53
N GLY A 2 -32.81 7.27 -12.17
CA GLY A 2 -31.75 6.40 -11.63
C GLY A 2 -32.07 4.93 -11.31
N ASN A 3 -32.44 4.11 -12.30
CA ASN A 3 -32.62 2.66 -12.09
C ASN A 3 -31.29 1.90 -12.30
N ILE A 4 -30.32 2.08 -11.39
CA ILE A 4 -29.08 1.29 -11.42
C ILE A 4 -29.41 -0.13 -10.96
N THR A 5 -29.25 -1.09 -11.86
CA THR A 5 -29.53 -2.49 -11.59
C THR A 5 -28.25 -3.27 -11.27
N SER A 6 -28.39 -4.47 -10.69
CA SER A 6 -27.27 -5.39 -10.49
C SER A 6 -26.57 -5.75 -11.80
N ASN A 7 -27.29 -5.74 -12.93
CA ASN A 7 -26.71 -6.00 -14.25
C ASN A 7 -25.77 -4.86 -14.70
N ASP A 8 -26.07 -3.61 -14.36
CA ASP A 8 -25.21 -2.47 -14.68
C ASP A 8 -23.90 -2.54 -13.90
N ILE A 9 -23.97 -2.91 -12.62
CA ILE A 9 -22.77 -3.14 -11.80
C ILE A 9 -22.00 -4.36 -12.33
N GLN A 10 -22.68 -5.45 -12.72
CA GLN A 10 -22.00 -6.61 -13.30
C GLN A 10 -21.28 -6.27 -14.62
N LYS A 11 -21.90 -5.48 -15.50
CA LYS A 11 -21.27 -4.96 -16.73
C LYS A 11 -20.05 -4.11 -16.42
N LEU A 12 -20.13 -3.24 -15.41
CA LEU A 12 -18.99 -2.46 -14.94
C LEU A 12 -17.84 -3.38 -14.49
N ILE A 13 -18.12 -4.37 -13.65
CA ILE A 13 -17.11 -5.31 -13.15
C ILE A 13 -16.48 -6.14 -14.28
N ASN A 14 -17.29 -6.62 -15.22
CA ASN A 14 -16.80 -7.37 -16.38
C ASN A 14 -15.97 -6.50 -17.33
N LYS A 15 -16.27 -5.19 -17.42
CA LYS A 15 -15.44 -4.24 -18.17
C LYS A 15 -14.11 -3.99 -17.45
N MET A 16 -14.14 -3.78 -16.13
CA MET A 16 -12.97 -3.48 -15.33
C MET A 16 -12.04 -4.71 -15.18
N SER A 17 -12.57 -5.93 -15.23
CA SER A 17 -11.74 -7.15 -15.15
C SER A 17 -10.80 -7.32 -16.34
N LYS A 18 -11.09 -6.66 -17.46
CA LYS A 18 -10.27 -6.65 -18.68
C LYS A 18 -9.07 -5.71 -18.61
N SER A 19 -9.03 -4.78 -17.65
CA SER A 19 -7.97 -3.75 -17.56
C SER A 19 -7.34 -3.64 -16.18
N LEU A 20 -7.99 -4.11 -15.12
CA LEU A 20 -7.55 -3.96 -13.73
C LEU A 20 -7.20 -5.29 -13.08
N SER A 21 -6.41 -5.21 -12.00
CA SER A 21 -6.12 -6.36 -11.13
C SER A 21 -7.34 -6.76 -10.32
N TYR A 22 -7.36 -8.02 -9.82
CA TYR A 22 -8.43 -8.50 -8.96
C TYR A 22 -8.63 -7.58 -7.74
N SER A 23 -7.55 -7.19 -7.08
CA SER A 23 -7.56 -6.34 -5.90
C SER A 23 -8.19 -4.97 -6.19
N SER A 24 -7.93 -4.40 -7.37
CA SER A 24 -8.53 -3.14 -7.79
C SER A 24 -10.04 -3.26 -8.03
N VAL A 25 -10.47 -4.31 -8.74
CA VAL A 25 -11.90 -4.56 -8.99
C VAL A 25 -12.65 -4.85 -7.70
N LYS A 26 -12.04 -5.61 -6.79
CA LYS A 26 -12.58 -5.86 -5.46
C LYS A 26 -12.79 -4.55 -4.69
N LYS A 27 -11.81 -3.65 -4.69
CA LYS A 27 -11.92 -2.32 -4.05
C LYS A 27 -13.06 -1.48 -4.60
N ILE A 28 -13.33 -1.54 -5.91
CA ILE A 28 -14.49 -0.85 -6.51
C ILE A 28 -15.78 -1.34 -5.87
N ILE A 29 -15.97 -2.65 -5.73
CA ILE A 29 -17.15 -3.23 -5.08
C ILE A 29 -17.20 -2.94 -3.58
N GLU A 30 -16.07 -3.01 -2.89
CA GLU A 30 -15.97 -2.66 -1.47
C GLU A 30 -16.32 -1.19 -1.20
N LEU A 31 -16.11 -0.30 -2.17
CA LEU A 31 -16.54 1.11 -2.10
C LEU A 31 -18.02 1.30 -2.46
N LEU A 32 -18.50 0.65 -3.52
CA LEU A 32 -19.86 0.81 -4.02
C LEU A 32 -20.90 0.19 -3.07
N ARG A 33 -20.63 -1.00 -2.50
CA ARG A 33 -21.54 -1.70 -1.58
C ARG A 33 -22.00 -0.81 -0.42
N PRO A 34 -21.12 -0.18 0.38
CA PRO A 34 -21.54 0.69 1.48
C PRO A 34 -22.22 1.97 1.00
N CYS A 35 -21.82 2.53 -0.14
CA CYS A 35 -22.50 3.70 -0.74
C CYS A 35 -23.97 3.39 -1.05
N PHE A 36 -24.24 2.30 -1.75
CA PHE A 36 -25.62 1.89 -2.03
C PHE A 36 -26.36 1.39 -0.79
N LYS A 37 -25.67 0.77 0.17
CA LYS A 37 -26.27 0.42 1.46
C LYS A 37 -26.79 1.67 2.17
N HIS A 38 -26.03 2.76 2.16
CA HIS A 38 -26.49 4.04 2.71
C HIS A 38 -27.70 4.59 1.94
N ALA A 39 -27.70 4.52 0.60
CA ALA A 39 -28.84 4.94 -0.22
C ALA A 39 -30.11 4.12 0.08
N VAL A 40 -29.98 2.83 0.40
CA VAL A 40 -31.10 2.00 0.88
C VAL A 40 -31.61 2.49 2.24
N LEU A 41 -30.70 2.76 3.19
CA LEU A 41 -31.07 3.20 4.54
C LEU A 41 -31.79 4.56 4.54
N VAL A 42 -31.43 5.46 3.64
CA VAL A 42 -32.08 6.78 3.48
C VAL A 42 -33.37 6.68 2.64
N GLY A 43 -33.70 5.51 2.10
CA GLY A 43 -34.92 5.29 1.32
C GLY A 43 -34.87 5.78 -0.12
N VAL A 44 -33.68 6.11 -0.64
CA VAL A 44 -33.49 6.53 -2.05
C VAL A 44 -33.70 5.35 -3.01
N ILE A 45 -33.30 4.14 -2.59
CA ILE A 45 -33.46 2.90 -3.34
C ILE A 45 -34.00 1.79 -2.43
N HIS A 46 -34.76 0.85 -2.98
CA HIS A 46 -35.35 -0.23 -2.18
C HIS A 46 -34.39 -1.39 -1.89
N LYS A 47 -33.40 -1.61 -2.76
CA LYS A 47 -32.47 -2.74 -2.66
C LYS A 47 -31.09 -2.33 -3.15
N ASN A 48 -30.05 -2.87 -2.53
CA ASN A 48 -28.67 -2.62 -2.94
C ASN A 48 -28.35 -3.40 -4.24
N PRO A 49 -28.04 -2.70 -5.36
CA PRO A 49 -27.72 -3.36 -6.63
C PRO A 49 -26.43 -4.18 -6.57
N CYS A 50 -25.52 -3.89 -5.63
CA CYS A 50 -24.26 -4.62 -5.50
C CYS A 50 -24.40 -6.00 -4.85
N ASP A 51 -25.50 -6.32 -4.18
CA ASP A 51 -25.63 -7.56 -3.41
C ASP A 51 -25.58 -8.81 -4.29
N ALA A 52 -26.18 -8.75 -5.49
CA ALA A 52 -26.20 -9.85 -6.44
C ALA A 52 -24.97 -9.89 -7.37
N VAL A 53 -23.99 -9.00 -7.19
CA VAL A 53 -22.83 -8.90 -8.09
C VAL A 53 -21.80 -9.98 -7.75
N ILE A 54 -21.42 -10.73 -8.77
CA ILE A 54 -20.43 -11.80 -8.68
C ILE A 54 -19.08 -11.26 -9.15
N LEU A 55 -18.08 -11.37 -8.28
CA LEU A 55 -16.71 -10.99 -8.64
C LEU A 55 -16.11 -12.04 -9.59
N PRO A 56 -15.39 -11.60 -10.63
CA PRO A 56 -14.68 -12.49 -11.53
C PRO A 56 -13.59 -13.26 -10.77
N ARG A 57 -13.30 -14.48 -11.21
CA ARG A 57 -12.24 -15.30 -10.61
C ARG A 57 -10.87 -14.68 -10.92
N GLN A 58 -9.91 -14.81 -10.00
CA GLN A 58 -8.57 -14.24 -10.17
C GLN A 58 -7.86 -14.70 -11.45
N ASN A 59 -8.07 -15.96 -11.85
CA ASN A 59 -7.52 -16.51 -13.10
C ASN A 59 -8.13 -15.89 -14.36
N SER A 60 -9.35 -15.34 -14.28
CA SER A 60 -10.05 -14.69 -15.41
C SER A 60 -9.71 -13.21 -15.57
N MET A 61 -8.87 -12.65 -14.70
CA MET A 61 -8.42 -11.26 -14.79
C MET A 61 -7.35 -11.08 -15.86
N ALA A 62 -7.44 -9.97 -16.61
CA ALA A 62 -6.42 -9.60 -17.59
C ALA A 62 -5.09 -9.23 -16.93
N VAL A 63 -5.14 -8.46 -15.83
CA VAL A 63 -3.95 -8.11 -15.04
C VAL A 63 -3.79 -9.13 -13.91
N LYS A 64 -2.70 -9.90 -13.98
CA LYS A 64 -2.34 -10.84 -12.91
C LYS A 64 -1.80 -10.10 -11.70
N THR A 65 -2.14 -10.61 -10.52
CA THR A 65 -1.53 -10.15 -9.26
C THR A 65 -0.04 -10.43 -9.33
N LYS A 66 0.79 -9.40 -9.11
CA LYS A 66 2.24 -9.57 -9.01
C LYS A 66 2.54 -10.45 -7.79
N LYS A 67 3.44 -11.41 -7.97
CA LYS A 67 4.02 -12.12 -6.84
C LYS A 67 4.93 -11.15 -6.09
N ILE A 68 4.88 -11.21 -4.76
CA ILE A 68 5.80 -10.45 -3.91
C ILE A 68 7.07 -11.28 -3.83
N ASP A 69 8.17 -10.72 -4.31
CA ASP A 69 9.48 -11.35 -4.20
C ASP A 69 9.99 -11.16 -2.78
N ILE A 70 10.42 -12.27 -2.18
CA ILE A 70 10.94 -12.30 -0.81
C ILE A 70 12.46 -12.45 -0.94
N LEU A 71 13.19 -11.59 -0.23
CA LEU A 71 14.65 -11.66 -0.19
C LEU A 71 15.08 -12.99 0.42
N THR A 72 16.02 -13.66 -0.24
CA THR A 72 16.67 -14.86 0.26
C THR A 72 17.73 -14.52 1.31
N ASP A 73 18.08 -15.48 2.17
CA ASP A 73 19.13 -15.30 3.18
C ASP A 73 20.49 -14.92 2.57
N LYS A 74 20.76 -15.41 1.34
CA LYS A 74 21.96 -15.05 0.58
C LYS A 74 21.96 -13.57 0.21
N GLU A 75 20.85 -13.05 -0.31
CA GLU A 75 20.72 -11.64 -0.67
C GLU A 75 20.77 -10.73 0.57
N VAL A 76 20.16 -11.16 1.67
CA VAL A 76 20.26 -10.46 2.96
C VAL A 76 21.72 -10.40 3.44
N SER A 77 22.48 -11.50 3.28
CA SER A 77 23.91 -11.54 3.65
C SER A 77 24.73 -10.57 2.82
N VAL A 78 24.48 -10.49 1.50
CA VAL A 78 25.12 -9.51 0.62
C VAL A 78 24.87 -8.08 1.07
N ILE A 79 23.65 -7.74 1.51
CA ILE A 79 23.33 -6.39 2.02
C ILE A 79 24.13 -6.09 3.30
N LYS A 80 24.30 -7.08 4.19
CA LYS A 80 25.11 -6.93 5.41
C LYS A 80 26.58 -6.72 5.08
N ASP A 81 27.13 -7.46 4.13
CA ASP A 81 28.53 -7.33 3.69
C ASP A 81 28.79 -5.95 3.08
N ILE A 82 27.89 -5.47 2.21
CA ILE A 82 27.96 -4.11 1.65
C ILE A 82 27.92 -3.07 2.78
N THR A 83 27.08 -3.28 3.80
CA THR A 83 26.99 -2.38 4.94
C THR A 83 28.29 -2.32 5.73
N ASN A 84 28.94 -3.46 5.99
CA ASN A 84 30.24 -3.53 6.63
C ASN A 84 31.30 -2.79 5.82
N ASP A 85 31.30 -2.95 4.50
CA ASP A 85 32.21 -2.23 3.60
C ASP A 85 32.01 -0.72 3.64
N VAL A 86 30.76 -0.24 3.69
CA VAL A 86 30.43 1.18 3.84
C VAL A 86 31.01 1.75 5.13
N ILE A 87 30.85 1.04 6.24
CA ILE A 87 31.31 1.49 7.57
C ILE A 87 32.84 1.45 7.65
N CYS A 88 33.46 0.32 7.29
CA CYS A 88 34.90 0.10 7.45
C CYS A 88 35.73 0.91 6.45
N LYS A 89 35.31 0.98 5.18
CA LYS A 89 36.07 1.65 4.11
C LYS A 89 35.66 3.11 3.90
N LYS A 90 34.71 3.63 4.70
CA LYS A 90 34.09 4.96 4.53
C LYS A 90 33.65 5.21 3.08
N SER A 91 33.18 4.16 2.41
CA SER A 91 32.79 4.21 1.01
C SER A 91 31.50 5.01 0.87
N ARG A 92 31.47 5.94 -0.10
CA ARG A 92 30.22 6.66 -0.45
C ARG A 92 29.28 5.83 -1.32
N LYS A 93 29.76 4.71 -1.88
CA LYS A 93 28.93 3.78 -2.66
C LYS A 93 27.99 3.07 -1.69
N HIS A 94 26.70 3.01 -2.02
CA HIS A 94 25.67 2.36 -1.19
C HIS A 94 25.53 2.94 0.22
N LYS A 95 25.65 4.26 0.39
CA LYS A 95 25.54 4.97 1.69
C LYS A 95 24.28 4.65 2.52
N HIS A 96 23.21 4.16 1.87
CA HIS A 96 21.95 3.78 2.52
C HIS A 96 21.88 2.31 2.94
N ALA A 97 22.91 1.49 2.66
CA ALA A 97 22.96 0.09 3.07
C ALA A 97 22.68 -0.14 4.59
N PRO A 98 23.22 0.68 5.52
CA PRO A 98 22.90 0.54 6.94
C PRO A 98 21.40 0.68 7.27
N VAL A 99 20.66 1.51 6.51
CA VAL A 99 19.22 1.71 6.70
C VAL A 99 18.44 0.45 6.33
N PHE A 100 18.85 -0.25 5.27
CA PHE A 100 18.22 -1.52 4.90
C PHE A 100 18.49 -2.61 5.94
N VAL A 101 19.69 -2.66 6.52
CA VAL A 101 19.99 -3.57 7.64
C VAL A 101 19.13 -3.25 8.85
N LEU A 102 18.90 -1.97 9.16
CA LEU A 102 17.99 -1.57 10.25
C LEU A 102 16.57 -2.09 9.98
N ILE A 103 16.02 -1.85 8.79
CA ILE A 103 14.67 -2.31 8.39
C ILE A 103 14.56 -3.83 8.47
N LEU A 104 15.56 -4.57 7.98
CA LEU A 104 15.57 -6.03 7.99
C LEU A 104 15.54 -6.62 9.40
N ASN A 105 16.15 -5.95 10.38
CA ASN A 105 16.19 -6.43 11.76
C ASN A 105 15.02 -5.93 12.63
N THR A 106 14.40 -4.81 12.28
CA THR A 106 13.36 -4.16 13.09
C THR A 106 11.95 -4.26 12.52
N GLY A 107 11.83 -4.52 11.20
CA GLY A 107 10.53 -4.59 10.51
C GLY A 107 9.83 -3.24 10.33
N LEU A 108 10.56 -2.12 10.47
CA LEU A 108 9.99 -0.78 10.32
C LEU A 108 9.44 -0.55 8.92
N ARG A 109 8.34 0.20 8.85
CA ARG A 109 7.80 0.67 7.58
C ARG A 109 8.65 1.80 7.03
N CYS A 110 8.72 1.92 5.71
CA CYS A 110 9.52 2.97 5.05
C CYS A 110 9.18 4.38 5.56
N GLU A 111 7.90 4.66 5.82
CA GLU A 111 7.45 5.97 6.30
C GLU A 111 7.93 6.30 7.72
N GLU A 112 8.13 5.29 8.56
CA GLU A 112 8.59 5.42 9.94
C GLU A 112 10.10 5.64 9.97
N VAL A 113 10.85 4.89 9.15
CA VAL A 113 12.31 5.06 9.00
C VAL A 113 12.66 6.44 8.49
N LEU A 114 11.87 6.97 7.55
CA LEU A 114 12.06 8.32 7.02
C LEU A 114 11.74 9.42 8.04
N ALA A 115 10.92 9.13 9.04
CA ALA A 115 10.55 10.07 10.11
C ALA A 115 11.49 10.03 11.31
N LEU A 116 12.42 9.07 11.35
CA LEU A 116 13.24 8.79 12.52
C LEU A 116 14.26 9.89 12.79
N GLU A 117 14.32 10.37 14.02
CA GLU A 117 15.32 11.33 14.50
C GLU A 117 16.32 10.66 15.45
N PHE A 118 17.50 11.26 15.63
CA PHE A 118 18.49 10.75 16.59
C PHE A 118 17.98 10.76 18.04
N SER A 119 17.04 11.65 18.37
CA SER A 119 16.35 11.73 19.66
C SER A 119 15.46 10.51 19.95
N ASP A 120 15.06 9.77 18.92
CA ASP A 120 14.20 8.58 19.04
C ASP A 120 15.02 7.32 19.40
N ILE A 121 16.35 7.41 19.46
CA ILE A 121 17.25 6.28 19.70
C ILE A 121 17.84 6.38 21.11
N ASP A 122 17.47 5.44 21.98
CA ASP A 122 18.13 5.24 23.27
C ASP A 122 19.24 4.20 23.12
N PHE A 123 20.48 4.68 22.96
CA PHE A 123 21.65 3.82 22.79
C PHE A 123 22.03 3.04 24.05
N ASP A 124 21.73 3.58 25.24
CA ASP A 124 22.04 2.92 26.52
C ASP A 124 21.13 1.72 26.74
N LYS A 125 19.82 1.90 26.48
CA LYS A 125 18.83 0.83 26.60
C LYS A 125 18.72 -0.04 25.34
N LYS A 126 19.37 0.37 24.24
CA LYS A 126 19.27 -0.26 22.91
C LYS A 126 17.81 -0.32 22.42
N VAL A 127 17.07 0.76 22.64
CA VAL A 127 15.65 0.87 22.27
C VAL A 127 15.47 1.92 21.18
N LEU A 128 14.64 1.60 20.20
CA LEU A 128 14.21 2.51 19.15
C LEU A 128 12.75 2.88 19.36
N HIS A 129 12.46 4.17 19.54
CA HIS A 129 11.11 4.67 19.78
C HIS A 129 10.46 5.10 18.45
N VAL A 130 9.42 4.38 18.02
CA VAL A 130 8.69 4.71 16.79
C VAL A 130 7.41 5.44 17.15
N SER A 131 7.36 6.74 16.90
CA SER A 131 6.21 7.59 17.24
C SER A 131 5.68 8.45 16.09
N LYS A 132 6.47 8.58 15.01
CA LYS A 132 6.21 9.49 13.87
C LYS A 132 6.20 8.73 12.56
N SER A 133 5.54 9.29 11.55
CA SER A 133 5.61 8.78 10.18
C SER A 133 5.56 9.91 9.15
N VAL A 134 6.28 9.75 8.03
CA VAL A 134 6.23 10.69 6.91
C VAL A 134 5.15 10.27 5.92
N SER A 135 4.32 11.23 5.48
CA SER A 135 3.33 11.03 4.42
C SER A 135 3.53 12.05 3.30
N ILE A 136 3.39 11.60 2.05
CA ILE A 136 3.44 12.46 0.87
C ILE A 136 2.00 12.77 0.46
N ILE A 137 1.64 14.05 0.48
CA ILE A 137 0.33 14.54 0.10
C ILE A 137 0.46 15.22 -1.26
N LYS A 138 -0.17 14.63 -2.27
CA LYS A 138 -0.27 15.23 -3.60
C LYS A 138 -1.55 16.05 -3.69
N ASN A 139 -1.42 17.37 -3.82
CA ASN A 139 -2.54 18.22 -4.17
C ASN A 139 -2.86 18.04 -5.65
N ARG A 140 -4.08 17.59 -5.96
CA ARG A 140 -4.47 17.28 -7.34
C ARG A 140 -4.86 18.53 -8.14
N ASP A 141 -5.24 19.61 -7.45
CA ASP A 141 -5.67 20.86 -8.11
C ASP A 141 -4.47 21.73 -8.51
N GLU A 142 -3.42 21.74 -7.67
CA GLU A 142 -2.23 22.58 -7.87
C GLU A 142 -1.03 21.81 -8.47
N ASN A 143 -1.17 20.50 -8.70
CA ASN A 143 -0.06 19.59 -9.03
C ASN A 143 1.14 19.68 -8.07
N ASP A 144 0.92 20.19 -6.85
CA ASP A 144 1.93 20.36 -5.82
C ASP A 144 2.06 19.11 -4.94
N VAL A 145 3.27 18.85 -4.45
CA VAL A 145 3.59 17.69 -3.60
C VAL A 145 4.15 18.20 -2.28
N LYS A 146 3.39 18.00 -1.20
CA LYS A 146 3.79 18.40 0.16
C LYS A 146 4.17 17.17 0.98
N ILE A 147 5.25 17.28 1.74
CA ILE A 147 5.65 16.27 2.71
C ILE A 147 5.07 16.67 4.07
N LYS A 148 4.34 15.76 4.71
CA LYS A 148 3.74 15.97 6.03
C LYS A 148 4.22 14.90 7.00
N LEU A 149 4.83 15.35 8.10
CA LEU A 149 5.09 14.52 9.27
C LEU A 149 3.79 14.37 10.07
N LYS A 150 3.50 13.14 10.48
CA LYS A 150 2.34 12.77 11.30
C LYS A 150 2.82 12.20 12.62
#